data_AF-A0A374VZ51-F1
#
_entry.id   AF-A0A374VZ51-F1
#
_cell.length_a   1.000
_cell.length_b   1.000
_cell.length_c   1.000
_cell.angle_alpha   90.00
_cell.angle_beta   90.00
_cell.angle_gamma   90.00
#
_symmetry.space_group_name_H-M   'P 1'
#
loop_
_entity.id
_entity.type
_entity.pdbx_description
1 polymer ?
#
loop_
_entity_poly.entity_id
_entity_poly.type
_entity_poly.pdbx_seq_one_letter_code
_entity_poly.pdbx_strand_id
1 'polypeptide(L)'
;MKLWKKGLAALTAGLLCLGSVGLSGVELPASADVPYFYDGIYGDLYYDVIDTVEIRITGCEKEVTAVEIPAKIAGKPVTSVGRSAFSGCNSLAAVTIPDSVTRIGLDAFYKCSSLTTITMPDGVTILGANAFSFCTSLTEVTMPNSLTSIGSNAFSGCSSLTEIEIPDSVTSIGESAFSDCKKLTSITIPDSVTSIEKSAFSGCNNLTIYGYARSYAQKYAAENNIRFALIGGLPRGDVDGSGGIDSTDIFYTMLYIANVAVGNDGGLTDEQIAAADVDGNGTVDSTDSFYIMYYVALRGAGYDTSWEEVLAK
;
A
#
# COMPACT_ATOMS: atom_id res chain seq x y z
N MET A 1 25.20 -30.81 -57.69
CA MET A 1 25.13 -31.42 -56.34
C MET A 1 25.96 -30.55 -55.41
N LYS A 2 25.33 -29.85 -54.43
CA LYS A 2 25.94 -28.98 -53.40
C LYS A 2 26.69 -27.74 -53.96
N LEU A 3 26.65 -26.54 -53.40
CA LEU A 3 26.09 -25.90 -52.21
C LEU A 3 26.24 -24.40 -52.53
N TRP A 4 25.23 -23.54 -52.36
CA TRP A 4 25.47 -22.10 -52.25
C TRP A 4 24.85 -21.54 -50.96
N LYS A 5 25.71 -20.83 -50.23
CA LYS A 5 25.45 -20.08 -49.01
C LYS A 5 24.81 -18.73 -49.37
N LYS A 6 23.94 -18.28 -48.46
CA LYS A 6 23.79 -16.93 -47.89
C LYS A 6 23.85 -15.72 -48.84
N GLY A 7 22.86 -14.84 -48.68
CA GLY A 7 23.15 -13.41 -48.54
C GLY A 7 22.11 -12.43 -49.08
N LEU A 8 21.49 -11.73 -48.14
CA LEU A 8 21.18 -10.29 -48.17
C LEU A 8 19.87 -9.79 -48.81
N ALA A 9 19.13 -9.07 -47.97
CA ALA A 9 17.93 -8.31 -48.23
C ALA A 9 18.21 -6.98 -48.95
N ALA A 10 17.22 -6.46 -49.69
CA ALA A 10 16.60 -5.15 -49.43
C ALA A 10 15.55 -4.77 -50.49
N LEU A 11 14.54 -4.02 -50.02
CA LEU A 11 13.71 -3.00 -50.71
C LEU A 11 12.60 -3.42 -51.68
N THR A 12 11.35 -3.16 -51.28
CA THR A 12 10.44 -2.09 -51.76
C THR A 12 9.01 -2.43 -51.32
N ALA A 13 8.30 -1.58 -50.59
CA ALA A 13 7.23 -0.68 -51.08
C ALA A 13 6.37 -0.35 -49.84
N GLY A 14 5.66 0.77 -49.70
CA GLY A 14 5.33 1.81 -50.65
C GLY A 14 4.73 3.00 -49.90
N LEU A 15 4.86 4.15 -50.54
CA LEU A 15 4.25 5.42 -50.14
C LEU A 15 2.83 5.51 -50.74
N LEU A 16 1.96 6.29 -50.08
CA LEU A 16 0.65 6.85 -50.48
C LEU A 16 -0.61 6.13 -49.97
N CYS A 17 -1.24 6.72 -48.96
CA CYS A 17 -2.56 7.36 -49.14
C CYS A 17 -2.77 8.49 -48.12
N LEU A 18 -3.21 9.63 -48.64
CA LEU A 18 -3.62 10.82 -47.92
C LEU A 18 -4.96 10.57 -47.20
N GLY A 19 -5.05 10.98 -45.94
CA GLY A 19 -6.26 11.03 -45.15
C GLY A 19 -6.00 11.85 -43.90
N SER A 20 -6.17 13.16 -44.02
CA SER A 20 -6.00 14.16 -42.96
C SER A 20 -7.00 13.95 -41.82
N VAL A 21 -6.49 13.60 -40.63
CA VAL A 21 -7.13 13.93 -39.35
C VAL A 21 -6.03 14.48 -38.44
N GLY A 22 -6.17 15.74 -38.03
CA GLY A 22 -5.20 16.40 -37.16
C GLY A 22 -5.22 15.77 -35.77
N LEU A 23 -4.17 15.03 -35.44
CA LEU A 23 -3.79 14.71 -34.07
C LEU A 23 -2.59 15.60 -33.71
N SER A 24 -2.88 16.78 -33.16
CA SER A 24 -1.87 17.61 -32.52
C SER A 24 -1.56 17.02 -31.15
N GLY A 25 -0.32 16.55 -30.93
CA GLY A 25 0.20 16.34 -29.58
C GLY A 25 1.01 15.07 -29.30
N VAL A 26 1.40 14.25 -30.29
CA VAL A 26 2.33 13.14 -30.06
C VAL A 26 3.62 13.43 -30.81
N GLU A 27 4.58 14.05 -30.14
CA GLU A 27 5.97 14.13 -30.63
C GLU A 27 6.66 12.80 -30.31
N LEU A 28 7.11 12.09 -31.34
CA LEU A 28 7.97 10.92 -31.21
C LEU A 28 9.40 11.40 -30.91
N PRO A 29 10.09 10.87 -29.89
CA PRO A 29 11.41 11.34 -29.55
C PRO A 29 12.44 10.98 -30.62
N ALA A 30 13.22 11.97 -31.02
CA ALA A 30 14.36 11.82 -31.90
C ALA A 30 15.64 11.63 -31.07
N SER A 31 15.98 10.38 -30.73
CA SER A 31 17.38 9.96 -30.62
C SER A 31 17.48 8.44 -30.49
N ALA A 32 18.15 7.81 -31.45
CA ALA A 32 18.57 6.43 -31.38
C ALA A 32 19.62 6.26 -30.26
N ASP A 33 19.29 5.46 -29.25
CA ASP A 33 20.07 4.29 -28.82
C ASP A 33 19.38 3.66 -27.60
N VAL A 34 19.04 2.37 -27.73
CA VAL A 34 18.26 1.46 -26.84
C VAL A 34 16.72 1.74 -26.78
N PRO A 35 15.85 0.84 -27.29
CA PRO A 35 14.41 1.10 -27.28
C PRO A 35 13.84 0.80 -25.89
N TYR A 36 13.66 1.83 -25.08
CA TYR A 36 12.70 1.77 -23.99
C TYR A 36 11.32 1.61 -24.63
N PHE A 37 10.73 0.43 -24.49
CA PHE A 37 9.46 0.05 -25.10
C PHE A 37 8.34 0.71 -24.28
N TYR A 38 7.90 1.90 -24.69
CA TYR A 38 6.68 2.54 -24.20
C TYR A 38 5.77 2.91 -25.38
N ASP A 39 4.47 2.94 -25.14
CA ASP A 39 3.48 3.24 -26.18
C ASP A 39 3.34 4.74 -26.46
N GLY A 40 3.68 5.61 -25.51
CA GLY A 40 3.65 7.05 -25.71
C GLY A 40 4.26 7.88 -24.59
N ILE A 41 4.20 9.20 -24.82
CA ILE A 41 4.71 10.24 -23.91
C ILE A 41 3.54 11.19 -23.58
N TYR A 42 3.45 11.62 -22.32
CA TYR A 42 2.52 12.65 -21.86
C TYR A 42 3.25 13.62 -20.93
N GLY A 43 3.60 14.82 -21.42
CA GLY A 43 4.51 15.71 -20.70
C GLY A 43 5.83 15.00 -20.41
N ASP A 44 6.24 14.97 -19.15
CA ASP A 44 7.48 14.33 -18.69
C ASP A 44 7.34 12.82 -18.41
N LEU A 45 6.19 12.22 -18.76
CA LEU A 45 5.86 10.83 -18.43
C LEU A 45 5.91 9.91 -19.66
N TYR A 46 6.46 8.71 -19.47
CA TYR A 46 6.37 7.60 -20.42
C TYR A 46 5.27 6.63 -19.97
N TYR A 47 4.49 6.09 -20.92
CA TYR A 47 3.37 5.21 -20.58
C TYR A 47 3.14 4.08 -21.60
N ASP A 48 2.50 3.01 -21.12
CA ASP A 48 1.98 1.89 -21.91
C ASP A 48 0.45 1.85 -21.86
N VAL A 49 -0.18 1.41 -22.94
CA VAL A 49 -1.60 1.08 -23.00
C VAL A 49 -1.77 -0.42 -22.73
N ILE A 50 -2.46 -0.77 -21.64
CA ILE A 50 -2.67 -2.16 -21.25
C ILE A 50 -4.04 -2.62 -21.73
N ASP A 51 -4.05 -3.74 -22.45
CA ASP A 51 -5.24 -4.38 -23.02
C ASP A 51 -6.17 -3.41 -23.76
N THR A 52 -5.61 -2.34 -24.34
CA THR A 52 -6.31 -1.24 -25.03
C THR A 52 -7.24 -0.38 -24.17
N VAL A 53 -7.35 -0.62 -22.85
CA VAL A 53 -8.37 -0.01 -21.99
C VAL A 53 -7.82 0.88 -20.87
N GLU A 54 -6.61 0.63 -20.39
CA GLU A 54 -6.02 1.37 -19.27
C GLU A 54 -4.59 1.78 -19.57
N ILE A 55 -4.05 2.65 -18.72
CA ILE A 55 -2.72 3.23 -18.87
C ILE A 55 -1.85 2.88 -17.66
N ARG A 56 -0.62 2.47 -17.94
CA ARG A 56 0.44 2.29 -16.95
C ARG A 56 1.53 3.32 -17.20
N ILE A 57 1.91 4.09 -16.18
CA ILE A 57 3.10 4.94 -16.25
C ILE A 57 4.34 4.05 -16.17
N THR A 58 5.21 4.10 -17.16
CA THR A 58 6.41 3.25 -17.25
C THR A 58 7.70 4.02 -17.05
N GLY A 59 7.64 5.36 -17.01
CA GLY A 59 8.83 6.15 -16.86
C GLY A 59 8.60 7.65 -16.65
N CYS A 60 9.70 8.35 -16.35
CA CYS A 60 9.78 9.78 -16.07
C CYS A 60 11.05 10.37 -16.71
N GLU A 61 11.01 11.60 -17.20
CA GLU A 61 12.23 12.37 -17.51
C GLU A 61 13.07 12.55 -16.25
N LYS A 62 14.37 12.19 -16.28
CA LYS A 62 15.17 12.04 -15.06
C LYS A 62 15.41 13.32 -14.24
N GLU A 63 15.34 14.48 -14.89
CA GLU A 63 15.57 15.78 -14.26
C GLU A 63 14.29 16.45 -13.75
N VAL A 64 13.14 15.78 -13.85
CA VAL A 64 11.87 16.32 -13.36
C VAL A 64 11.93 16.57 -11.85
N THR A 65 11.40 17.71 -11.43
CA THR A 65 11.38 18.13 -10.01
C THR A 65 10.01 17.96 -9.36
N ALA A 66 8.94 18.00 -10.15
CA ALA A 66 7.58 17.73 -9.70
C ALA A 66 6.78 17.06 -10.82
N VAL A 67 5.95 16.08 -10.48
CA VAL A 67 5.12 15.34 -11.44
C VAL A 67 3.68 15.30 -10.98
N GLU A 68 2.75 15.66 -11.87
CA GLU A 68 1.34 15.35 -11.71
C GLU A 68 0.96 14.21 -12.65
N ILE A 69 0.71 13.02 -12.11
CA ILE A 69 0.24 11.90 -12.94
C ILE A 69 -1.23 12.17 -13.31
N PRO A 70 -1.58 12.25 -14.60
CA PRO A 70 -2.95 12.54 -15.00
C PRO A 70 -3.86 11.35 -14.69
N ALA A 71 -5.11 11.59 -14.27
CA ALA A 71 -6.08 10.51 -14.06
C ALA A 71 -6.44 9.76 -15.37
N LYS A 72 -6.25 10.41 -16.54
CA LYS A 72 -6.52 9.83 -17.86
C LYS A 72 -5.50 10.29 -18.90
N ILE A 73 -5.13 9.39 -19.81
CA ILE A 73 -4.38 9.71 -21.03
C ILE A 73 -5.17 9.19 -22.23
N ALA A 74 -5.44 10.07 -23.21
CA ALA A 74 -6.25 9.75 -24.40
C ALA A 74 -7.61 9.07 -24.06
N GLY A 75 -8.27 9.56 -23.01
CA GLY A 75 -9.57 9.05 -22.53
C GLY A 75 -9.51 7.77 -21.69
N LYS A 76 -8.35 7.12 -21.58
CA LYS A 76 -8.16 5.88 -20.81
C LYS A 76 -7.66 6.20 -19.40
N PRO A 77 -8.18 5.54 -18.35
CA PRO A 77 -7.74 5.77 -16.97
C PRO A 77 -6.28 5.34 -16.78
N VAL A 78 -5.54 6.13 -15.99
CA VAL A 78 -4.23 5.73 -15.48
C VAL A 78 -4.42 4.94 -14.20
N THR A 79 -4.13 3.64 -14.24
CA THR A 79 -4.47 2.70 -13.18
C THR A 79 -3.25 2.18 -12.43
N SER A 80 -2.03 2.39 -12.94
CA SER A 80 -0.82 1.91 -12.28
C SER A 80 0.42 2.74 -12.55
N VAL A 81 1.28 2.83 -11.53
CA VAL A 81 2.68 3.21 -11.66
C VAL A 81 3.49 1.95 -11.83
N GLY A 82 4.11 1.79 -12.99
CA GLY A 82 4.81 0.59 -13.41
C GLY A 82 6.13 0.37 -12.69
N ARG A 83 6.74 -0.78 -13.00
CA ARG A 83 8.06 -1.15 -12.48
C ARG A 83 9.08 -0.07 -12.83
N SER A 84 9.81 0.41 -11.81
CA SER A 84 10.91 1.37 -11.95
C SER A 84 10.55 2.70 -12.64
N ALA A 85 9.26 3.08 -12.72
CA ALA A 85 8.82 4.24 -13.50
C ALA A 85 9.54 5.56 -13.11
N PHE A 86 9.71 5.80 -11.83
CA PHE A 86 10.44 6.95 -11.28
C PHE A 86 11.80 6.56 -10.70
N SER A 87 12.29 5.34 -10.95
CA SER A 87 13.54 4.86 -10.35
C SER A 87 14.72 5.77 -10.70
N GLY A 88 15.39 6.31 -9.68
CA GLY A 88 16.51 7.23 -9.82
C GLY A 88 16.14 8.61 -10.38
N CYS A 89 14.87 9.02 -10.39
CA CYS A 89 14.49 10.41 -10.63
C CYS A 89 14.91 11.24 -9.39
N ASN A 90 16.22 11.44 -9.20
CA ASN A 90 16.83 11.97 -7.97
C ASN A 90 16.41 13.41 -7.65
N SER A 91 16.01 14.18 -8.67
CA SER A 91 15.55 15.57 -8.56
C SER A 91 14.06 15.68 -8.21
N LEU A 92 13.29 14.59 -8.29
CA LEU A 92 11.86 14.56 -8.03
C LEU A 92 11.59 14.85 -6.55
N ALA A 93 11.03 16.02 -6.27
CA ALA A 93 10.70 16.49 -4.92
C ALA A 93 9.22 16.27 -4.57
N ALA A 94 8.33 16.26 -5.56
CA ALA A 94 6.89 16.09 -5.37
C ALA A 94 6.28 15.23 -6.48
N VAL A 95 5.35 14.35 -6.11
CA VAL A 95 4.53 13.61 -7.07
C VAL A 95 3.08 13.56 -6.59
N THR A 96 2.16 13.85 -7.49
CA THR A 96 0.71 13.68 -7.27
C THR A 96 0.24 12.44 -8.03
N ILE A 97 -0.34 11.49 -7.31
CA ILE A 97 -0.88 10.23 -7.84
C ILE A 97 -2.41 10.33 -7.82
N PRO A 98 -3.12 10.12 -8.95
CA PRO A 98 -4.56 10.26 -9.01
C PRO A 98 -5.28 9.04 -8.43
N ASP A 99 -6.52 9.25 -7.94
CA ASP A 99 -7.36 8.21 -7.30
C ASP A 99 -7.65 6.99 -8.17
N SER A 100 -7.47 7.11 -9.49
CA SER A 100 -7.62 5.98 -10.42
C SER A 100 -6.50 4.94 -10.30
N VAL A 101 -5.37 5.28 -9.67
CA VAL A 101 -4.24 4.36 -9.50
C VAL A 101 -4.53 3.36 -8.39
N THR A 102 -4.39 2.07 -8.72
CA THR A 102 -4.63 0.96 -7.80
C THR A 102 -3.36 0.17 -7.46
N ARG A 103 -2.23 0.50 -8.11
CA ARG A 103 -0.97 -0.24 -8.00
C ARG A 103 0.24 0.66 -8.12
N ILE A 104 1.16 0.54 -7.18
CA ILE A 104 2.52 1.09 -7.24
C ILE A 104 3.49 -0.07 -7.39
N GLY A 105 4.20 -0.11 -8.51
CA GLY A 105 5.03 -1.24 -8.92
C GLY A 105 6.34 -1.40 -8.15
N LEU A 106 7.01 -2.52 -8.44
CA LEU A 106 8.34 -2.82 -7.91
C LEU A 106 9.36 -1.74 -8.33
N ASP A 107 10.17 -1.29 -7.38
CA ASP A 107 11.16 -0.21 -7.55
C ASP A 107 10.57 1.13 -8.07
N ALA A 108 9.25 1.34 -8.02
CA ALA A 108 8.58 2.45 -8.73
C ALA A 108 9.22 3.82 -8.47
N PHE A 109 9.55 4.15 -7.23
CA PHE A 109 10.23 5.37 -6.80
C PHE A 109 11.60 5.09 -6.17
N TYR A 110 12.21 3.94 -6.47
CA TYR A 110 13.52 3.56 -5.93
C TYR A 110 14.55 4.67 -6.15
N LYS A 111 15.23 5.12 -5.08
CA LYS A 111 16.20 6.23 -5.09
C LYS A 111 15.65 7.58 -5.59
N CYS A 112 14.37 7.90 -5.39
CA CYS A 112 13.90 9.29 -5.50
C CYS A 112 14.40 10.11 -4.30
N SER A 113 15.70 10.44 -4.28
CA SER A 113 16.39 10.96 -3.09
C SER A 113 15.90 12.34 -2.63
N SER A 114 15.26 13.13 -3.51
CA SER A 114 14.71 14.43 -3.17
C SER A 114 13.22 14.40 -2.78
N LEU A 115 12.54 13.25 -2.92
CA LEU A 115 11.11 13.14 -2.62
C LEU A 115 10.92 13.30 -1.11
N THR A 116 10.15 14.31 -0.69
CA THR A 116 9.97 14.64 0.73
C THR A 116 8.70 14.06 1.32
N THR A 117 7.64 13.98 0.52
CA THR A 117 6.32 13.52 0.95
C THR A 117 5.71 12.65 -0.13
N ILE A 118 4.89 11.67 0.27
CA ILE A 118 4.05 10.91 -0.66
C ILE A 118 2.67 10.66 -0.05
N THR A 119 1.64 10.94 -0.83
CA THR A 119 0.26 10.57 -0.51
C THR A 119 -0.19 9.53 -1.53
N MET A 120 -0.41 8.30 -1.06
CA MET A 120 -0.95 7.22 -1.88
C MET A 120 -2.48 7.31 -1.86
N PRO A 121 -3.16 7.27 -3.02
CA PRO A 121 -4.61 7.35 -3.06
C PRO A 121 -5.27 6.07 -2.52
N ASP A 122 -6.47 6.21 -1.95
CA ASP A 122 -7.22 5.13 -1.29
C ASP A 122 -7.51 3.91 -2.19
N GLY A 123 -7.40 4.04 -3.52
CA GLY A 123 -7.53 2.92 -4.45
C GLY A 123 -6.32 1.98 -4.49
N VAL A 124 -5.16 2.36 -3.94
CA VAL A 124 -3.93 1.58 -4.02
C VAL A 124 -3.95 0.39 -3.06
N THR A 125 -4.14 -0.79 -3.65
CA THR A 125 -4.18 -2.08 -2.92
C THR A 125 -2.83 -2.80 -2.93
N ILE A 126 -1.92 -2.42 -3.84
CA ILE A 126 -0.65 -3.13 -4.08
C ILE A 126 0.51 -2.14 -4.04
N LEU A 127 1.43 -2.35 -3.10
CA LEU A 127 2.71 -1.67 -2.97
C LEU A 127 3.87 -2.65 -3.24
N GLY A 128 4.55 -2.48 -4.36
CA GLY A 128 5.63 -3.36 -4.79
C GLY A 128 6.87 -3.32 -3.90
N ALA A 129 7.70 -4.38 -4.00
CA ALA A 129 8.99 -4.41 -3.32
C ALA A 129 9.88 -3.23 -3.73
N ASN A 130 10.64 -2.69 -2.77
CA ASN A 130 11.49 -1.50 -2.91
C ASN A 130 10.78 -0.24 -3.46
N ALA A 131 9.44 -0.15 -3.45
CA ALA A 131 8.71 0.93 -4.12
C ALA A 131 9.23 2.33 -3.78
N PHE A 132 9.59 2.59 -2.53
CA PHE A 132 10.18 3.84 -2.05
C PHE A 132 11.57 3.66 -1.43
N SER A 133 12.25 2.54 -1.70
CA SER A 133 13.56 2.28 -1.10
C SER A 133 14.59 3.35 -1.50
N PHE A 134 15.38 3.79 -0.53
CA PHE A 134 16.36 4.88 -0.62
C PHE A 134 15.78 6.24 -1.04
N CYS A 135 14.50 6.51 -0.77
CA CYS A 135 13.97 7.88 -0.77
C CYS A 135 14.46 8.62 0.48
N THR A 136 15.74 9.02 0.48
CA THR A 136 16.44 9.45 1.71
C THR A 136 15.91 10.75 2.33
N SER A 137 15.21 11.59 1.55
CA SER A 137 14.57 12.83 2.04
C SER A 137 13.11 12.65 2.42
N LEU A 138 12.54 11.45 2.26
CA LEU A 138 11.15 11.17 2.56
C LEU A 138 10.92 11.28 4.07
N THR A 139 10.09 12.24 4.48
CA THR A 139 9.76 12.53 5.89
C THR A 139 8.36 12.11 6.26
N GLU A 140 7.44 12.09 5.29
CA GLU A 140 6.02 11.82 5.49
C GLU A 140 5.47 10.89 4.40
N VAL A 141 4.69 9.90 4.83
CA VAL A 141 4.03 8.92 3.96
C VAL A 141 2.60 8.77 4.44
N THR A 142 1.64 9.12 3.58
CA THR A 142 0.23 8.78 3.80
C THR A 142 -0.05 7.47 3.06
N MET A 143 -0.29 6.40 3.83
CA MET A 143 -0.71 5.10 3.30
C MET A 143 -2.23 5.07 3.06
N PRO A 144 -2.71 4.31 2.06
CA PRO A 144 -4.13 4.19 1.78
C PRO A 144 -4.78 3.11 2.65
N ASN A 145 -6.03 3.32 3.04
CA ASN A 145 -6.80 2.38 3.88
C ASN A 145 -7.18 1.06 3.16
N SER A 146 -6.86 0.92 1.87
CA SER A 146 -7.06 -0.32 1.11
C SER A 146 -5.79 -1.17 0.97
N LEU A 147 -4.67 -0.72 1.53
CA LEU A 147 -3.40 -1.44 1.42
C LEU A 147 -3.44 -2.69 2.31
N THR A 148 -3.27 -3.87 1.69
CA THR A 148 -3.31 -5.14 2.43
C THR A 148 -1.93 -5.63 2.88
N SER A 149 -0.87 -5.19 2.21
CA SER A 149 0.50 -5.63 2.50
C SER A 149 1.53 -4.57 2.17
N ILE A 150 2.61 -4.54 2.95
CA ILE A 150 3.78 -3.71 2.71
C ILE A 150 4.88 -4.59 2.15
N GLY A 151 5.26 -4.35 0.89
CA GLY A 151 6.26 -5.17 0.19
C GLY A 151 7.65 -5.15 0.84
N SER A 152 8.46 -6.18 0.55
CA SER A 152 9.84 -6.25 1.03
C SER A 152 10.63 -5.01 0.62
N ASN A 153 11.40 -4.46 1.56
CA ASN A 153 12.21 -3.25 1.39
C ASN A 153 11.42 -2.00 0.95
N ALA A 154 10.07 -1.98 1.02
CA ALA A 154 9.24 -0.90 0.45
C ALA A 154 9.72 0.50 0.83
N PHE A 155 10.15 0.71 2.07
CA PHE A 155 10.69 1.97 2.60
C PHE A 155 12.14 1.83 3.10
N SER A 156 12.85 0.76 2.72
CA SER A 156 14.23 0.54 3.18
C SER A 156 15.13 1.72 2.82
N GLY A 157 15.83 2.27 3.79
CA GLY A 157 16.76 3.39 3.62
C GLY A 157 16.08 4.77 3.55
N CYS A 158 14.79 4.89 3.87
CA CYS A 158 14.10 6.17 4.06
C CYS A 158 14.59 6.85 5.35
N SER A 159 15.86 7.28 5.36
CA SER A 159 16.56 7.69 6.58
C SER A 159 16.05 8.99 7.21
N SER A 160 15.18 9.73 6.52
CA SER A 160 14.52 10.93 7.04
C SER A 160 13.12 10.70 7.59
N LEU A 161 12.54 9.51 7.39
CA LEU A 161 11.20 9.16 7.87
C LEU A 161 11.20 9.13 9.40
N THR A 162 10.27 9.85 10.04
CA THR A 162 10.25 10.03 11.50
C THR A 162 9.14 9.27 12.21
N GLU A 163 8.00 9.19 11.53
CA GLU A 163 6.79 8.50 11.93
C GLU A 163 6.14 7.90 10.69
N ILE A 164 5.39 6.82 10.88
CA ILE A 164 4.52 6.27 9.86
C ILE A 164 3.38 5.51 10.55
N GLU A 165 2.17 5.66 10.04
CA GLU A 165 1.01 4.91 10.48
C GLU A 165 0.76 3.76 9.51
N ILE A 166 0.59 2.56 10.06
CA ILE A 166 0.22 1.38 9.28
C ILE A 166 -1.30 1.25 9.30
N PRO A 167 -2.00 1.29 8.15
CA PRO A 167 -3.46 1.17 8.11
C PRO A 167 -3.97 -0.16 8.68
N ASP A 168 -5.15 -0.14 9.28
CA ASP A 168 -5.82 -1.33 9.86
C ASP A 168 -6.08 -2.44 8.83
N SER A 169 -6.08 -2.12 7.53
CA SER A 169 -6.21 -3.11 6.44
C SER A 169 -4.95 -3.95 6.22
N VAL A 170 -3.79 -3.55 6.74
CA VAL A 170 -2.51 -4.24 6.48
C VAL A 170 -2.42 -5.51 7.32
N THR A 171 -2.18 -6.64 6.66
CA THR A 171 -2.09 -7.95 7.34
C THR A 171 -0.65 -8.48 7.38
N SER A 172 0.25 -7.92 6.57
CA SER A 172 1.65 -8.34 6.49
C SER A 172 2.65 -7.21 6.21
N ILE A 173 3.80 -7.27 6.89
CA ILE A 173 4.95 -6.36 6.70
C ILE A 173 6.15 -7.18 6.19
N GLY A 174 6.61 -6.88 4.97
CA GLY A 174 7.63 -7.64 4.26
C GLY A 174 9.06 -7.49 4.79
N GLU A 175 9.95 -8.34 4.29
CA GLU A 175 11.35 -8.41 4.73
C GLU A 175 12.03 -7.06 4.55
N SER A 176 12.69 -6.56 5.59
CA SER A 176 13.41 -5.28 5.57
C SER A 176 12.57 -4.07 5.13
N ALA A 177 11.23 -4.12 5.24
CA ALA A 177 10.32 -3.08 4.76
C ALA A 177 10.69 -1.66 5.21
N PHE A 178 11.17 -1.49 6.44
CA PHE A 178 11.62 -0.24 7.04
C PHE A 178 13.08 -0.30 7.50
N SER A 179 13.91 -1.17 6.90
CA SER A 179 15.32 -1.26 7.27
C SER A 179 16.02 0.08 7.05
N ASP A 180 16.94 0.45 7.94
CA ASP A 180 17.73 1.69 7.88
C ASP A 180 16.90 3.00 7.83
N CYS A 181 15.65 2.98 8.30
CA CYS A 181 14.88 4.18 8.61
C CYS A 181 15.39 4.83 9.92
N LYS A 182 16.61 5.39 9.87
CA LYS A 182 17.38 5.81 11.05
C LYS A 182 16.72 6.87 11.94
N LYS A 183 15.82 7.68 11.39
CA LYS A 183 15.05 8.69 12.13
C LYS A 183 13.67 8.21 12.58
N LEU A 184 13.26 6.99 12.23
CA LEU A 184 11.96 6.46 12.62
C LEU A 184 11.98 6.20 14.13
N THR A 185 11.19 6.99 14.85
CA THR A 185 11.14 6.96 16.32
C THR A 185 9.91 6.24 16.84
N SER A 186 8.81 6.29 16.08
CA SER A 186 7.57 5.63 16.42
C SER A 186 6.94 5.00 15.18
N ILE A 187 6.29 3.87 15.39
CA ILE A 187 5.40 3.25 14.41
C ILE A 187 4.25 2.59 15.16
N THR A 188 3.03 2.82 14.69
CA THR A 188 1.84 2.12 15.17
C THR A 188 1.58 0.94 14.25
N ILE A 189 1.57 -0.27 14.80
CA ILE A 189 1.27 -1.50 14.06
C ILE A 189 -0.09 -2.02 14.58
N PRO A 190 -1.12 -2.10 13.72
CA PRO A 190 -2.44 -2.54 14.11
C PRO A 190 -2.48 -4.05 14.38
N ASP A 191 -3.54 -4.50 15.07
CA ASP A 191 -3.70 -5.90 15.44
C ASP A 191 -3.98 -6.83 14.25
N SER A 192 -4.45 -6.26 13.14
CA SER A 192 -4.67 -6.96 11.87
C SER A 192 -3.39 -7.54 11.26
N VAL A 193 -2.22 -7.01 11.64
CA VAL A 193 -0.92 -7.53 11.18
C VAL A 193 -0.67 -8.89 11.81
N THR A 194 -0.61 -9.92 10.96
CA THR A 194 -0.36 -11.32 11.37
C THR A 194 0.99 -11.85 10.92
N SER A 195 1.76 -11.08 10.13
CA SER A 195 3.15 -11.40 9.80
C SER A 195 4.01 -10.14 9.74
N ILE A 196 5.18 -10.21 10.38
CA ILE A 196 6.25 -9.21 10.28
C ILE A 196 7.53 -9.96 9.98
N GLU A 197 8.05 -9.77 8.76
CA GLU A 197 9.17 -10.54 8.26
C GLU A 197 10.53 -10.08 8.83
N LYS A 198 11.55 -10.91 8.58
CA LYS A 198 12.90 -10.70 9.09
C LYS A 198 13.43 -9.29 8.77
N SER A 199 14.11 -8.68 9.73
CA SER A 199 14.79 -7.39 9.57
C SER A 199 13.88 -6.22 9.17
N ALA A 200 12.54 -6.35 9.23
CA ALA A 200 11.60 -5.29 8.86
C ALA A 200 11.98 -3.92 9.43
N PHE A 201 12.50 -3.87 10.66
CA PHE A 201 12.95 -2.64 11.33
C PHE A 201 14.45 -2.62 11.67
N SER A 202 15.27 -3.40 10.97
CA SER A 202 16.72 -3.42 11.18
C SER A 202 17.32 -2.02 11.00
N GLY A 203 18.25 -1.60 11.86
CA GLY A 203 18.88 -0.27 11.78
C GLY A 203 18.00 0.90 12.25
N CYS A 204 16.77 0.66 12.71
CA CYS A 204 15.90 1.66 13.34
C CYS A 204 16.25 1.83 14.83
N ASN A 205 17.41 2.43 15.12
CA ASN A 205 18.04 2.38 16.44
C ASN A 205 17.26 3.02 17.61
N ASN A 206 16.30 3.91 17.33
CA ASN A 206 15.52 4.62 18.34
C ASN A 206 14.01 4.31 18.27
N LEU A 207 13.64 3.23 17.59
CA LEU A 207 12.26 2.88 17.34
C LEU A 207 11.54 2.41 18.62
N THR A 208 10.33 2.93 18.81
CA THR A 208 9.29 2.34 19.66
C THR A 208 8.14 1.86 18.78
N ILE A 209 7.82 0.58 18.87
CA ILE A 209 6.63 0.00 18.25
C ILE A 209 5.47 0.20 19.22
N TYR A 210 4.39 0.80 18.73
CA TYR A 210 3.11 0.89 19.40
C TYR A 210 2.20 -0.19 18.83
N GLY A 211 1.54 -0.95 19.70
CA GLY A 211 0.59 -1.99 19.31
C GLY A 211 -0.26 -2.44 20.49
N TYR A 212 -1.21 -3.32 20.23
CA TYR A 212 -2.05 -3.92 21.27
C TYR A 212 -1.31 -5.02 22.04
N ALA A 213 -1.79 -5.33 23.24
CA ALA A 213 -1.29 -6.47 24.01
C ALA A 213 -1.50 -7.78 23.24
N ARG A 214 -0.54 -8.71 23.34
CA ARG A 214 -0.53 -10.04 22.70
C ARG A 214 -0.55 -10.05 21.17
N SER A 215 -0.52 -8.87 20.53
CA SER A 215 -0.38 -8.72 19.08
C SER A 215 0.93 -9.31 18.55
N TYR A 216 0.94 -9.57 17.23
CA TYR A 216 2.19 -9.91 16.51
C TYR A 216 3.24 -8.81 16.63
N ALA A 217 2.82 -7.54 16.69
CA ALA A 217 3.72 -6.41 16.90
C ALA A 217 4.47 -6.52 18.23
N GLN A 218 3.77 -6.87 19.32
CA GLN A 218 4.38 -7.08 20.62
C GLN A 218 5.39 -8.24 20.59
N LYS A 219 5.00 -9.36 19.98
CA LYS A 219 5.89 -10.53 19.83
C LYS A 219 7.14 -10.17 19.04
N TYR A 220 6.98 -9.53 17.88
CA TYR A 220 8.09 -9.14 17.02
C TYR A 220 9.05 -8.19 17.74
N ALA A 221 8.51 -7.19 18.46
CA ALA A 221 9.32 -6.24 19.21
C ALA A 221 10.17 -6.95 20.28
N ALA A 222 9.59 -7.90 21.01
CA ALA A 222 10.29 -8.72 22.00
C ALA A 222 11.40 -9.57 21.37
N GLU A 223 11.13 -10.23 20.24
CA GLU A 223 12.10 -11.10 19.54
C GLU A 223 13.28 -10.31 18.95
N ASN A 224 13.07 -9.04 18.58
CA ASN A 224 14.08 -8.19 17.94
C ASN A 224 14.71 -7.14 18.88
N ASN A 225 14.40 -7.19 20.19
CA ASN A 225 14.87 -6.21 21.19
C ASN A 225 14.51 -4.75 20.83
N ILE A 226 13.32 -4.55 20.27
CA ILE A 226 12.77 -3.22 19.95
C ILE A 226 11.89 -2.77 21.11
N ARG A 227 11.88 -1.47 21.43
CA ARG A 227 10.99 -0.93 22.47
C ARG A 227 9.54 -1.12 22.04
N PHE A 228 8.70 -1.55 22.95
CA PHE A 228 7.27 -1.72 22.71
C PHE A 228 6.47 -0.90 23.72
N ALA A 229 5.44 -0.22 23.24
CA ALA A 229 4.48 0.53 24.05
C ALA A 229 3.06 0.08 23.70
N LEU A 230 2.23 -0.08 24.72
CA LEU A 230 0.82 -0.43 24.51
C LEU A 230 0.06 0.79 23.98
N ILE A 231 -0.73 0.56 22.93
CA ILE A 231 -1.87 1.41 22.61
C ILE A 231 -2.91 1.07 23.68
N GLY A 232 -3.41 2.06 24.43
CA GLY A 232 -4.45 1.83 25.42
C GLY A 232 -5.73 1.28 24.77
N GLY A 233 -6.60 0.65 25.56
CA GLY A 233 -7.79 -0.03 25.05
C GLY A 233 -7.51 -1.42 24.49
N LEU A 234 -8.56 -2.01 23.90
CA LEU A 234 -8.54 -3.34 23.30
C LEU A 234 -8.72 -3.25 21.78
N PRO A 235 -8.17 -4.19 20.99
CA PRO A 235 -8.45 -4.27 19.56
C PRO A 235 -9.95 -4.31 19.28
N ARG A 236 -10.38 -3.70 18.15
CA ARG A 236 -11.77 -3.77 17.68
C ARG A 236 -12.20 -5.22 17.54
N GLY A 237 -13.24 -5.61 18.27
CA GLY A 237 -13.79 -6.96 18.32
C GLY A 237 -13.14 -7.91 19.33
N ASP A 238 -12.02 -7.57 19.97
CA ASP A 238 -11.39 -8.35 21.06
C ASP A 238 -12.01 -7.92 22.41
N VAL A 239 -13.26 -8.32 22.61
CA VAL A 239 -14.10 -7.91 23.74
C VAL A 239 -13.63 -8.56 25.04
N ASP A 240 -13.07 -9.77 24.98
CA ASP A 240 -12.54 -10.44 26.17
C ASP A 240 -11.08 -10.09 26.49
N GLY A 241 -10.41 -9.33 25.60
CA GLY A 241 -9.02 -8.91 25.73
C GLY A 241 -8.05 -10.08 25.67
N SER A 242 -8.41 -11.16 24.97
CA SER A 242 -7.57 -12.32 24.76
C SER A 242 -6.42 -12.03 23.80
N GLY A 243 -6.55 -11.01 22.96
CA GLY A 243 -5.63 -10.67 21.87
C GLY A 243 -6.00 -11.35 20.54
N GLY A 244 -7.20 -11.91 20.42
CA GLY A 244 -7.71 -12.51 19.20
C GLY A 244 -9.23 -12.45 19.16
N ILE A 245 -9.79 -12.27 17.96
CA ILE A 245 -11.23 -12.17 17.76
C ILE A 245 -11.78 -13.58 17.48
N ASP A 246 -12.56 -14.13 18.41
CA ASP A 246 -13.16 -15.46 18.31
C ASP A 246 -14.61 -15.54 18.85
N SER A 247 -15.14 -16.76 18.98
CA SER A 247 -16.51 -16.97 19.45
C SER A 247 -16.78 -16.46 20.87
N THR A 248 -15.73 -16.29 21.67
CA THR A 248 -15.79 -15.80 23.03
C THR A 248 -16.16 -14.32 23.05
N ASP A 249 -15.64 -13.54 22.11
CA ASP A 249 -16.00 -12.12 21.94
C ASP A 249 -17.47 -11.94 21.56
N ILE A 250 -17.97 -12.81 20.67
CA ILE A 250 -19.39 -12.87 20.32
C ILE A 250 -20.21 -13.12 21.59
N PHE A 251 -19.80 -14.10 22.41
CA PHE A 251 -20.50 -14.43 23.64
C PHE A 251 -20.52 -13.26 24.63
N TYR A 252 -19.39 -12.61 24.88
CA TYR A 252 -19.34 -11.45 25.79
C TYR A 252 -20.16 -10.27 25.27
N THR A 253 -20.15 -10.02 23.96
CA THR A 253 -21.00 -9.00 23.33
C THR A 253 -22.49 -9.30 23.54
N MET A 254 -22.91 -10.53 23.26
CA MET A 254 -24.30 -10.96 23.49
C MET A 254 -24.69 -10.93 24.97
N LEU A 255 -23.77 -11.32 25.86
CA LEU A 255 -24.00 -11.31 27.30
C LEU A 255 -24.16 -9.88 27.83
N TYR A 256 -23.35 -8.94 27.33
CA TYR A 256 -23.50 -7.53 27.62
C TYR A 256 -24.89 -7.02 27.21
N ILE A 257 -25.27 -7.26 25.96
CA ILE A 257 -26.57 -6.84 25.40
C ILE A 257 -27.72 -7.39 26.24
N ALA A 258 -27.67 -8.69 26.59
CA ALA A 258 -28.71 -9.34 27.39
C ALA A 258 -28.83 -8.74 28.80
N ASN A 259 -27.71 -8.41 29.43
CA ASN A 259 -27.69 -7.79 30.75
C ASN A 259 -28.21 -6.35 30.73
N VAL A 260 -27.79 -5.55 29.74
CA VAL A 260 -28.28 -4.17 29.59
C VAL A 260 -29.78 -4.14 29.29
N ALA A 261 -30.29 -5.08 28.47
CA ALA A 261 -31.71 -5.18 28.15
C ALA A 261 -32.62 -5.42 29.39
N VAL A 262 -32.08 -6.02 30.46
CA VAL A 262 -32.79 -6.21 31.74
C VAL A 262 -32.46 -5.14 32.79
N GLY A 263 -31.69 -4.11 32.43
CA GLY A 263 -31.35 -2.98 33.29
C GLY A 263 -30.11 -3.17 34.17
N ASN A 264 -29.27 -4.18 33.89
CA ASN A 264 -27.98 -4.37 34.57
C ASN A 264 -26.85 -3.60 33.86
N ASP A 265 -25.68 -3.53 34.51
CA ASP A 265 -24.48 -2.80 34.06
C ASP A 265 -23.68 -3.47 32.93
N GLY A 266 -24.19 -4.57 32.34
CA GLY A 266 -23.59 -5.24 31.18
C GLY A 266 -22.31 -6.05 31.48
N GLY A 267 -21.57 -5.69 32.53
CA GLY A 267 -20.40 -6.42 33.03
C GLY A 267 -19.10 -6.25 32.22
N LEU A 268 -19.07 -5.34 31.24
CA LEU A 268 -17.89 -4.98 30.46
C LEU A 268 -17.28 -3.67 30.97
N THR A 269 -15.95 -3.54 30.90
CA THR A 269 -15.26 -2.26 31.13
C THR A 269 -15.47 -1.30 29.95
N ASP A 270 -15.17 -0.01 30.13
CA ASP A 270 -15.25 0.98 29.05
C ASP A 270 -14.38 0.60 27.83
N GLU A 271 -13.21 -0.01 28.07
CA GLU A 271 -12.31 -0.50 27.01
C GLU A 271 -12.93 -1.67 26.24
N GLN A 272 -13.61 -2.59 26.95
CA GLN A 272 -14.31 -3.74 26.35
C GLN A 272 -15.58 -3.29 25.61
N ILE A 273 -16.28 -2.27 26.11
CA ILE A 273 -17.42 -1.66 25.43
C ILE A 273 -16.95 -1.01 24.12
N ALA A 274 -15.83 -0.27 24.14
CA ALA A 274 -15.26 0.33 22.94
C ALA A 274 -14.79 -0.73 21.91
N ALA A 275 -14.24 -1.86 22.37
CA ALA A 275 -13.90 -2.98 21.48
C ALA A 275 -15.15 -3.70 20.95
N ALA A 276 -16.23 -3.76 21.73
CA ALA A 276 -17.49 -4.39 21.34
C ALA A 276 -18.31 -3.54 20.36
N ASP A 277 -18.20 -2.21 20.39
CA ASP A 277 -18.83 -1.29 19.43
C ASP A 277 -18.05 -1.30 18.10
N VAL A 278 -18.22 -2.38 17.35
CA VAL A 278 -17.44 -2.66 16.14
C VAL A 278 -17.99 -1.96 14.92
N ASP A 279 -19.14 -1.28 14.95
CA ASP A 279 -19.55 -0.37 13.87
C ASP A 279 -19.26 1.12 14.19
N GLY A 280 -18.93 1.42 15.46
CA GLY A 280 -18.55 2.75 15.92
C GLY A 280 -19.72 3.70 16.07
N ASN A 281 -20.94 3.19 16.23
CA ASN A 281 -22.15 4.00 16.35
C ASN A 281 -22.39 4.56 17.76
N GLY A 282 -21.55 4.16 18.74
CA GLY A 282 -21.61 4.59 20.14
C GLY A 282 -22.48 3.71 21.03
N THR A 283 -23.04 2.61 20.51
CA THR A 283 -23.90 1.68 21.24
C THR A 283 -23.57 0.24 20.89
N VAL A 284 -23.37 -0.62 21.90
CA VAL A 284 -23.16 -2.05 21.70
C VAL A 284 -24.52 -2.75 21.59
N ASP A 285 -24.86 -3.24 20.39
CA ASP A 285 -26.13 -3.91 20.09
C ASP A 285 -25.96 -5.21 19.27
N SER A 286 -27.07 -5.82 18.86
CA SER A 286 -27.05 -7.08 18.12
C SER A 286 -26.29 -7.02 16.79
N THR A 287 -26.16 -5.83 16.22
CA THR A 287 -25.43 -5.54 14.99
C THR A 287 -23.93 -5.74 15.20
N ASP A 288 -23.39 -5.30 16.33
CA ASP A 288 -21.99 -5.52 16.69
C ASP A 288 -21.66 -7.00 16.84
N SER A 289 -22.51 -7.71 17.58
CA SER A 289 -22.37 -9.16 17.76
C SER A 289 -22.43 -9.89 16.42
N PHE A 290 -23.29 -9.44 15.51
CA PHE A 290 -23.35 -9.96 14.14
C PHE A 290 -22.06 -9.69 13.36
N TYR A 291 -21.51 -8.49 13.42
CA TYR A 291 -20.27 -8.15 12.72
C TYR A 291 -19.05 -8.90 13.27
N ILE A 292 -18.93 -9.05 14.59
CA ILE A 292 -17.88 -9.90 15.21
C ILE A 292 -18.05 -11.35 14.74
N MET A 293 -19.29 -11.88 14.76
CA MET A 293 -19.56 -13.24 14.28
C MET A 293 -19.21 -13.40 12.79
N TYR A 294 -19.54 -12.42 11.96
CA TYR A 294 -19.25 -12.46 10.54
C TYR A 294 -17.74 -12.38 10.27
N TYR A 295 -17.01 -11.52 10.99
CA TYR A 295 -15.55 -11.44 10.95
C TYR A 295 -14.91 -12.79 11.30
N VAL A 296 -15.30 -13.38 12.44
CA VAL A 296 -14.81 -14.70 12.89
C VAL A 296 -15.09 -15.79 11.86
N ALA A 297 -16.28 -15.79 11.25
CA ALA A 297 -16.65 -16.76 10.22
C ALA A 297 -15.79 -16.64 8.95
N LEU A 298 -15.51 -15.42 8.48
CA LEU A 298 -14.67 -15.19 7.30
C LEU A 298 -13.22 -15.63 7.54
N ARG A 299 -12.64 -15.22 8.68
CA ARG A 299 -11.27 -15.61 9.06
C ARG A 299 -11.17 -17.13 9.25
N GLY A 300 -12.16 -17.75 9.88
CA GLY A 300 -12.26 -19.20 10.05
C GLY A 300 -12.38 -19.97 8.72
N ALA A 301 -12.95 -19.35 7.68
CA ALA A 301 -12.98 -19.89 6.32
C ALA A 301 -11.70 -19.60 5.51
N GLY A 302 -10.72 -18.90 6.10
CA GLY A 302 -9.43 -18.59 5.49
C GLY A 302 -9.41 -17.32 4.64
N TYR A 303 -10.42 -16.46 4.75
CA TYR A 303 -10.40 -15.14 4.11
C TYR A 303 -9.56 -14.16 4.92
N ASP A 304 -8.72 -13.38 4.24
CA ASP A 304 -7.98 -12.27 4.84
C ASP A 304 -8.80 -10.98 4.76
N THR A 305 -9.80 -10.89 5.64
CA THR A 305 -10.80 -9.80 5.64
C THR A 305 -10.45 -8.68 6.61
N SER A 306 -10.74 -7.44 6.21
CA SER A 306 -10.66 -6.24 7.06
C SER A 306 -12.02 -5.85 7.66
N TRP A 307 -12.02 -4.95 8.65
CA TRP A 307 -13.26 -4.44 9.25
C TRP A 307 -14.11 -3.65 8.26
N GLU A 308 -13.50 -2.89 7.34
CA GLU A 308 -14.19 -2.14 6.30
C GLU A 308 -14.99 -3.07 5.37
N GLU A 309 -14.43 -4.22 5.01
CA GLU A 309 -15.12 -5.22 4.20
C GLU A 309 -16.30 -5.88 4.93
N VAL A 310 -16.16 -6.10 6.24
CA VAL A 310 -17.21 -6.63 7.12
C VAL A 310 -18.37 -5.64 7.23
N LEU A 311 -18.06 -4.37 7.49
CA LEU A 311 -19.05 -3.31 7.72
C LEU A 311 -19.76 -2.86 6.45
N ALA A 312 -19.21 -3.17 5.27
CA ALA A 312 -19.84 -2.93 3.99
C ALA A 312 -20.98 -3.92 3.64
N LYS A 313 -21.31 -4.87 4.53
CA LYS A 313 -22.40 -5.85 4.36
C LYS A 313 -23.66 -5.45 5.09
#